data_AF-A0A436BNK7-F1
#
_entry.id   AF-A0A436BNK7-F1
#
_cell.length_a   1.000
_cell.length_b   1.000
_cell.length_c   1.000
_cell.angle_alpha   90.00
_cell.angle_beta   90.00
_cell.angle_gamma   90.00
#
_symmetry.space_group_name_H-M   'P 1'
#
loop_
_entity.id
_entity.type
_entity.pdbx_description
1 polymer ?
#
loop_
_entity_poly.entity_id
_entity_poly.type
_entity_poly.pdbx_seq_one_letter_code
_entity_poly.pdbx_strand_id
1 'polypeptide(L)'
;GMAQPAIFADMADRDEAVREAKRAAKEAMLDGIVDGVDPTSWVTKVYDEAGYLVATIGFQDLVAAPRDTEEFKETEEPGVLRSG
;
A
#
# COMPACT_ATOMS: atom_id res chain seq x y z
N GLY A 1 -6.87 -11.02 16.86
CA GLY A 1 -5.80 -11.00 15.86
C GLY A 1 -4.68 -10.16 16.41
N MET A 2 -3.44 -10.65 16.39
CA MET A 2 -2.29 -9.81 16.74
C MET A 2 -2.13 -8.78 15.63
N ALA A 3 -2.31 -7.50 15.95
CA ALA A 3 -1.96 -6.43 15.02
C ALA A 3 -0.44 -6.46 14.83
N GLN A 4 0.02 -6.60 13.59
CA GLN A 4 1.44 -6.46 13.30
C GLN A 4 1.87 -5.04 13.67
N PRO A 5 3.04 -4.85 14.32
CA PRO A 5 3.52 -3.53 14.67
C PRO A 5 3.79 -2.72 13.40
N ALA A 6 3.47 -1.42 13.44
CA ALA A 6 3.82 -0.51 12.36
C ALA A 6 5.35 -0.45 12.22
N ILE A 7 5.85 -0.56 10.98
CA ILE A 7 7.26 -0.40 10.66
C ILE A 7 7.50 1.07 10.35
N PHE A 8 8.46 1.68 11.04
CA PHE A 8 8.91 3.05 10.77
C PHE A 8 10.30 2.98 10.14
N ALA A 9 10.46 3.56 8.95
CA ALA A 9 11.73 3.60 8.24
C ALA A 9 11.86 4.95 7.52
N ASP A 10 13.06 5.53 7.56
CA ASP A 10 13.42 6.74 6.83
C ASP A 10 13.86 6.35 5.40
N MET A 11 13.30 7.03 4.40
CA MET A 11 13.45 6.71 2.97
C MET A 11 13.66 8.01 2.20
N ALA A 12 14.49 7.98 1.15
CA ALA A 12 14.87 9.19 0.43
C ALA A 12 13.71 9.79 -0.37
N ASP A 13 12.81 8.94 -0.87
CA ASP A 13 11.63 9.36 -1.61
C ASP A 13 10.45 8.37 -1.48
N ARG A 14 9.30 8.81 -2.01
CA ARG A 14 8.05 8.05 -2.00
C ARG A 14 8.16 6.72 -2.74
N ASP A 15 8.89 6.67 -3.85
CA ASP A 15 8.97 5.46 -4.67
C ASP A 15 9.85 4.40 -3.98
N GLU A 16 10.90 4.82 -3.30
CA GLU A 16 11.69 3.97 -2.41
C GLU A 16 10.85 3.43 -1.26
N ALA A 17 10.06 4.29 -0.59
CA ALA A 17 9.16 3.86 0.49
C ALA A 17 8.14 2.82 0.01
N VAL A 18 7.54 3.01 -1.17
CA VAL A 18 6.59 2.06 -1.75
C VAL A 18 7.28 0.75 -2.14
N ARG A 19 8.51 0.80 -2.68
CA ARG A 19 9.28 -0.39 -3.06
C ARG A 19 9.61 -1.25 -1.83
N GLU A 20 10.08 -0.63 -0.76
CA GLU A 20 10.38 -1.35 0.48
C GLU A 20 9.11 -1.85 1.18
N ALA A 21 8.03 -1.07 1.16
CA ALA A 21 6.73 -1.53 1.65
C ALA A 21 6.23 -2.77 0.89
N LYS A 22 6.37 -2.80 -0.44
CA LYS A 22 6.04 -3.98 -1.27
C LYS A 22 6.89 -5.18 -0.91
N ARG A 23 8.20 -4.99 -0.71
CA ARG A 23 9.12 -6.07 -0.32
C ARG A 23 8.72 -6.65 1.04
N ALA A 24 8.58 -5.82 2.06
CA ALA A 24 8.21 -6.24 3.41
C ALA A 24 6.84 -6.92 3.43
N ALA A 25 5.85 -6.35 2.73
CA ALA A 25 4.52 -6.94 2.60
C ALA A 25 4.56 -8.32 1.92
N LYS A 26 5.44 -8.51 0.93
CA LYS A 26 5.61 -9.81 0.27
C LYS A 26 6.24 -10.85 1.18
N GLU A 27 7.25 -10.47 1.97
CA GLU A 27 7.87 -11.35 2.97
C GLU A 27 6.83 -11.79 4.02
N ALA A 28 6.10 -10.83 4.60
CA ALA A 28 5.02 -11.12 5.55
C ALA A 28 3.89 -11.96 4.95
N MET A 29 3.56 -11.74 3.68
CA MET A 29 2.56 -12.55 2.95
C MET A 29 3.00 -14.00 2.83
N LEU A 30 4.26 -14.26 2.50
CA LEU A 30 4.78 -15.62 2.38
C LEU A 30 4.75 -16.34 3.73
N ASP A 31 5.15 -15.66 4.81
CA ASP A 31 5.09 -16.22 6.17
C ASP A 31 3.64 -16.53 6.58
N GLY A 32 2.71 -15.60 6.32
CA GLY A 32 1.29 -15.81 6.60
C GLY A 32 0.67 -16.97 5.82
N ILE A 33 1.05 -17.16 4.56
CA ILE A 33 0.60 -18.30 3.76
C ILE A 33 1.10 -19.61 4.37
N VAL A 34 2.36 -19.66 4.85
CA VAL A 34 2.92 -20.84 5.55
C VAL A 34 2.13 -21.12 6.83
N ASP A 35 1.69 -20.08 7.54
CA ASP A 35 0.86 -20.19 8.75
C ASP A 35 -0.63 -20.45 8.46
N GLY A 36 -1.02 -20.60 7.19
CA GLY A 36 -2.39 -20.91 6.77
C GLY A 36 -3.34 -19.70 6.79
N VAL A 37 -2.82 -18.49 6.78
CA VAL A 37 -3.59 -17.24 6.70
C VAL A 37 -3.93 -16.91 5.25
N ASP A 38 -5.16 -16.44 4.99
CA ASP A 38 -5.59 -15.96 3.68
C ASP A 38 -5.10 -14.52 3.44
N PRO A 39 -4.19 -14.29 2.48
CA PRO A 39 -3.62 -12.97 2.20
C PRO A 39 -4.49 -12.10 1.28
N THR A 40 -5.57 -12.64 0.70
CA THR A 40 -6.35 -11.91 -0.33
C THR A 40 -7.05 -10.67 0.22
N SER A 41 -7.27 -10.62 1.53
CA SER A 41 -7.86 -9.48 2.24
C SER A 41 -6.83 -8.49 2.81
N TRP A 42 -5.53 -8.77 2.65
CA TRP A 42 -4.49 -7.98 3.28
C TRP A 42 -4.22 -6.68 2.55
N VAL A 43 -3.92 -5.65 3.33
CA VAL A 43 -3.64 -4.30 2.83
C VAL A 43 -2.49 -3.71 3.64
N THR A 44 -1.46 -3.24 2.95
CA THR A 44 -0.38 -2.42 3.52
C THR A 44 -0.65 -0.95 3.18
N LYS A 45 -0.56 -0.07 4.18
CA LYS A 45 -0.73 1.37 4.02
C LYS A 45 0.60 2.06 4.28
N VAL A 46 1.00 2.93 3.35
CA VAL A 46 2.22 3.74 3.47
C VAL A 46 1.82 5.17 3.80
N TYR A 47 2.39 5.71 4.86
CA TYR A 47 2.15 7.07 5.31
C TYR A 47 3.45 7.87 5.21
N ASP A 48 3.34 9.16 4.88
CA ASP A 48 4.46 10.08 4.99
C ASP A 48 4.70 10.55 6.44
N GLU A 49 5.73 11.38 6.64
CA GLU A 49 6.08 11.93 7.95
C GLU A 49 4.98 12.79 8.58
N ALA A 50 4.15 13.44 7.76
CA ALA A 50 3.01 14.23 8.22
C ALA A 50 1.77 13.37 8.53
N GLY A 51 1.84 12.07 8.27
CA GLY A 51 0.77 11.10 8.52
C GLY A 51 -0.26 11.00 7.40
N TYR A 52 0.02 11.57 6.21
CA TYR A 52 -0.86 11.43 5.06
C TYR A 52 -0.65 10.07 4.39
N LEU A 53 -1.76 9.43 4.00
CA LEU A 53 -1.73 8.17 3.27
C LEU A 53 -1.23 8.43 1.85
N VAL A 54 -0.05 7.90 1.50
CA VAL A 54 0.58 8.11 0.19
C VAL A 54 0.48 6.90 -0.74
N ALA A 55 0.25 5.70 -0.21
CA ALA A 55 -0.01 4.50 -1.00
C ALA A 55 -0.79 3.44 -0.22
N THR A 56 -1.57 2.65 -0.95
CA THR A 56 -2.23 1.43 -0.46
C THR A 56 -1.81 0.27 -1.35
N ILE A 57 -1.31 -0.81 -0.75
CA ILE A 57 -0.79 -1.99 -1.44
C ILE A 57 -1.67 -3.17 -1.04
N GLY A 58 -2.38 -3.75 -2.00
CA GLY A 58 -3.17 -4.95 -1.84
C GLY A 58 -2.48 -6.20 -2.37
N PHE A 59 -3.12 -7.36 -2.21
CA PHE A 59 -2.62 -8.65 -2.72
C PHE A 59 -2.21 -8.60 -4.20
N GLN A 60 -3.03 -7.97 -5.05
CA GLN A 60 -2.77 -7.88 -6.49
C GLN A 60 -1.45 -7.15 -6.79
N ASP A 61 -1.09 -6.13 -6.01
CA ASP A 61 0.14 -5.37 -6.16
C ASP A 61 1.40 -6.20 -5.80
N LEU A 62 1.23 -7.25 -5.00
CA LEU A 62 2.31 -8.15 -4.55
C LEU A 62 2.53 -9.33 -5.50
N VAL A 63 1.48 -9.78 -6.17
CA VAL A 63 1.52 -10.93 -7.10
C VAL A 63 1.63 -10.54 -8.57
N ALA A 64 1.28 -9.29 -8.92
CA ALA A 64 1.47 -8.80 -10.28
C ALA A 64 2.96 -8.82 -10.67
N ALA A 65 3.26 -9.37 -11.85
CA ALA A 65 4.54 -9.14 -12.49
C ALA A 65 4.73 -7.62 -12.69
N PRO A 66 5.96 -7.08 -12.65
CA PRO A 66 6.21 -5.66 -12.82
C PRO A 66 5.61 -5.22 -14.17
N ARG A 67 4.44 -4.59 -14.09
CA ARG A 67 3.95 -3.67 -15.11
C ARG A 67 4.21 -2.30 -14.51
N ASP A 68 4.91 -1.47 -15.26
CA ASP A 68 5.02 -0.05 -14.99
C ASP A 68 3.60 0.54 -14.92
N THR A 69 2.97 0.54 -13.75
CA THR A 69 1.68 1.19 -13.54
C THR A 69 1.93 2.52 -12.84
N GLU A 70 2.38 3.47 -13.67
CA GLU A 70 1.89 4.84 -13.62
C GLU A 70 0.35 4.80 -13.68
N GLU A 71 -0.31 5.18 -12.60
CA GLU A 71 -1.54 5.99 -12.56
C GLU A 71 -2.11 5.89 -11.13
N PHE A 72 -1.60 6.75 -10.25
CA PHE A 72 -2.41 7.24 -9.15
C PHE A 72 -3.53 8.07 -9.77
N LYS A 73 -4.68 7.44 -10.04
CA LYS A 73 -5.92 8.20 -10.25
C LYS A 73 -6.38 8.73 -8.91
N GLU A 74 -5.86 9.92 -8.60
CA GLU A 74 -6.48 10.86 -7.68
C GLU A 74 -7.96 10.96 -8.04
N THR A 75 -8.82 10.60 -7.10
CA THR A 75 -10.26 10.65 -7.31
C THR A 75 -10.66 12.12 -7.24
N GLU A 76 -10.67 12.81 -8.37
CA GLU A 76 -11.30 14.14 -8.47
C GLU A 76 -12.78 13.98 -8.10
N GLU A 77 -13.17 14.41 -6.91
CA GLU A 77 -14.58 14.57 -6.55
C GLU A 77 -15.20 15.61 -7.49
N PRO A 78 -16.23 15.27 -8.29
CA PRO A 78 -16.82 16.25 -9.20
C PRO A 78 -17.58 17.29 -8.39
N GLY A 79 -17.03 18.51 -8.37
CA GLY A 79 -17.62 19.69 -7.76
C GLY A 79 -19.05 19.91 -8.25
N VAL A 80 -20.01 19.76 -7.34
CA VAL A 80 -21.41 20.11 -7.57
C VAL A 80 -21.52 21.63 -7.64
N LEU A 81 -21.49 22.19 -8.85
CA LEU A 81 -21.94 23.55 -9.07
C LEU A 81 -23.48 23.59 -8.95
N ARG A 82 -23.99 23.91 -7.76
CA ARG A 82 -25.34 24.45 -7.60
C ARG A 82 -25.23 25.98 -7.60
N SER A 83 -25.64 26.59 -8.71
CA SER A 83 -25.88 28.04 -8.76
C SER A 83 -27.06 28.34 -9.66
N GLY A 84 -28.09 28.96 -9.09
CA GLY A 84 -29.04 29.85 -9.77
C GLY A 84 -30.29 29.22 -10.34
#